data_AF-A0A6P0ISD7-F1
#
_entry.id   AF-A0A6P0ISD7-F1
#
_cell.length_a   1.000
_cell.length_b   1.000
_cell.length_c   1.000
_cell.angle_alpha   90.00
_cell.angle_beta   90.00
_cell.angle_gamma   90.00
#
_symmetry.space_group_name_H-M   'P 1'
#
loop_
_entity.id
_entity.type
_entity.pdbx_description
1 polymer ?
#
loop_
_entity_poly.entity_id
_entity_poly.type
_entity_poly.pdbx_seq_one_letter_code
_entity_poly.pdbx_strand_id
1 'polypeptide(L)'
;MNSSTINSLFSEAIVSVAGLTDYIQELLEEDNQLHRVWVIGEVSSSNHHPKGMFFTLQDPDAKATIQCVAWRSQLSKLVQLPAVGEQ
;
A
#
# COMPACT_ATOMS: atom_id res chain seq x y z
N MET A 1 -12.55 4.02 -16.77
CA MET A 1 -11.90 5.21 -17.36
C MET A 1 -10.51 4.82 -17.81
N ASN A 2 -10.08 5.27 -18.97
CA ASN A 2 -8.95 4.79 -19.76
C ASN A 2 -7.60 5.32 -19.27
N SER A 3 -6.63 4.42 -19.08
CA SER A 3 -5.25 4.72 -18.65
C SER A 3 -4.51 5.74 -19.53
N SER A 4 -4.99 5.98 -20.76
CA SER A 4 -4.46 6.96 -21.70
C SER A 4 -4.64 8.41 -21.25
N THR A 5 -5.68 8.72 -20.47
CA THR A 5 -5.99 10.09 -20.01
C THR A 5 -5.13 10.49 -18.80
N ILE A 6 -4.81 9.53 -17.93
CA ILE A 6 -3.99 9.74 -16.73
C ILE A 6 -2.57 10.20 -17.10
N ASN A 7 -1.98 9.59 -18.13
CA ASN A 7 -0.67 9.97 -18.64
C ASN A 7 -0.63 11.42 -19.16
N SER A 8 -1.74 11.96 -19.66
CA SER A 8 -1.78 13.32 -20.22
C SER A 8 -1.85 14.42 -19.15
N LEU A 9 -2.30 14.13 -17.92
CA LEU A 9 -2.44 15.14 -16.86
C LEU A 9 -1.10 15.49 -16.19
N PHE A 10 -0.14 14.57 -16.21
CA PHE A 10 1.15 14.73 -15.52
C PHE A 10 2.34 14.86 -16.47
N SER A 11 2.12 14.84 -17.79
CA SER A 11 3.24 14.74 -18.75
C SER A 11 4.15 15.97 -18.83
N GLU A 12 3.80 17.10 -18.18
CA GLU A 12 4.65 18.31 -18.16
C GLU A 12 4.47 19.23 -16.93
N ALA A 13 3.57 18.91 -15.99
CA ALA A 13 3.27 19.78 -14.85
C ALA A 13 4.05 19.39 -13.58
N ILE A 14 4.77 20.34 -12.98
CA ILE A 14 5.33 20.19 -11.63
C ILE A 14 4.17 20.25 -10.63
N VAL A 15 3.81 19.11 -10.06
CA VAL A 15 2.82 19.01 -8.97
C VAL A 15 3.48 19.07 -7.61
N SER A 16 2.79 19.68 -6.65
CA SER A 16 3.23 19.69 -5.26
C SER A 16 3.05 18.33 -4.60
N VAL A 17 3.80 18.05 -3.54
CA VAL A 17 3.65 16.81 -2.74
C VAL A 17 2.23 16.69 -2.19
N ALA A 18 1.64 17.81 -1.75
CA ALA A 18 0.26 17.86 -1.28
C ALA A 18 -0.71 17.47 -2.41
N GLY A 19 -0.59 18.09 -3.58
CA GLY A 19 -1.48 17.80 -4.71
C GLY A 19 -1.38 16.35 -5.20
N LEU A 20 -0.18 15.76 -5.20
CA LEU A 20 -0.03 14.33 -5.52
C LEU A 20 -0.66 13.43 -4.44
N THR A 21 -0.50 13.79 -3.17
CA THR A 21 -1.08 13.02 -2.06
C THR A 21 -2.60 13.05 -2.10
N ASP A 22 -3.18 14.24 -2.30
CA ASP A 22 -4.63 14.45 -2.41
C ASP A 22 -5.21 13.67 -3.60
N TYR A 23 -4.52 13.68 -4.74
CA TYR A 23 -4.95 12.92 -5.92
C TYR A 23 -4.93 11.41 -5.69
N ILE A 24 -3.87 10.87 -5.08
CA ILE A 24 -3.82 9.43 -4.75
C ILE A 24 -4.95 9.08 -3.77
N GLN A 25 -5.22 9.95 -2.80
CA GLN A 25 -6.32 9.75 -1.86
C GLN A 25 -7.67 9.71 -2.57
N GLU A 26 -7.96 10.67 -3.46
CA GLU A 26 -9.19 10.73 -4.25
C GLU A 26 -9.40 9.44 -5.05
N LEU A 27 -8.38 8.95 -5.76
CA LEU A 27 -8.46 7.70 -6.51
C LEU A 27 -8.79 6.49 -5.63
N LEU A 28 -8.22 6.43 -4.43
CA LEU A 28 -8.48 5.34 -3.48
C LEU A 28 -9.88 5.43 -2.86
N GLU A 29 -10.38 6.64 -2.62
CA GLU A 29 -11.71 6.88 -2.04
C GLU A 29 -12.86 6.61 -3.04
N GLU A 30 -12.63 6.89 -4.32
CA GLU A 30 -13.61 6.62 -5.38
C GLU A 30 -13.72 5.12 -5.70
N ASP A 31 -12.62 4.36 -5.58
CA ASP A 31 -12.60 2.92 -5.82
C ASP A 31 -12.93 2.11 -4.56
N ASN A 32 -14.23 1.87 -4.36
CA ASN A 32 -14.73 1.07 -3.25
C ASN A 32 -14.12 -0.34 -3.13
N GLN A 33 -13.59 -0.91 -4.22
CA GLN A 33 -12.94 -2.21 -4.15
C GLN A 33 -11.61 -2.14 -3.39
N LEU A 34 -10.90 -1.01 -3.49
CA LEU A 34 -9.61 -0.79 -2.83
C LEU A 34 -9.74 -0.53 -1.32
N HIS A 35 -10.93 -0.18 -0.83
CA HIS A 35 -11.18 0.00 0.61
C HIS A 35 -10.99 -1.27 1.44
N ARG A 36 -11.22 -2.45 0.86
CA ARG A 36 -11.17 -3.72 1.61
C ARG A 36 -10.73 -4.88 0.73
N VAL A 37 -9.46 -4.84 0.33
CA VAL A 37 -8.81 -5.87 -0.48
C VAL A 37 -8.15 -6.94 0.39
N TRP A 38 -8.10 -8.15 -0.15
CA TRP A 38 -7.26 -9.23 0.34
C TRP A 38 -6.14 -9.45 -0.66
N VAL A 39 -4.91 -9.53 -0.17
CA VAL A 39 -3.72 -9.81 -0.96
C VAL A 39 -2.96 -10.96 -0.33
N ILE A 40 -2.22 -11.70 -1.14
CA ILE A 40 -1.34 -12.78 -0.70
C ILE A 40 0.07 -12.43 -1.18
N GLY A 41 1.05 -12.63 -0.31
CA GLY A 41 2.46 -12.40 -0.60
C GLY A 41 3.32 -12.82 0.57
N GLU A 42 4.62 -13.01 0.33
CA GLU A 42 5.59 -13.33 1.37
C GLU A 42 6.06 -12.04 2.06
N VAL A 43 6.23 -12.08 3.38
CA VAL A 43 6.81 -10.96 4.13
C VAL A 43 8.31 -10.88 3.83
N SER A 44 8.71 -9.89 3.04
CA SER A 44 10.12 -9.68 2.67
C SER A 44 10.88 -8.80 3.66
N SER A 45 10.16 -8.01 4.47
CA SER A 45 10.73 -7.24 5.57
C SER A 45 9.69 -7.01 6.67
N SER A 46 10.14 -6.90 7.92
CA SER A 46 9.29 -6.60 9.07
C SER A 46 10.05 -5.74 10.08
N ASN A 47 9.43 -4.65 10.53
CA ASN A 47 9.99 -3.67 11.44
C ASN A 47 8.94 -3.21 12.46
N HIS A 48 9.23 -3.45 13.75
CA HIS A 48 8.37 -3.01 14.83
C HIS A 48 8.70 -1.56 15.23
N HIS A 49 7.71 -0.66 15.13
CA HIS A 49 7.84 0.76 15.47
C HIS A 49 6.83 1.14 16.58
N PRO A 50 7.08 2.17 17.42
CA PRO A 50 6.12 2.58 18.45
C PRO A 50 4.70 2.88 17.95
N LYS A 51 4.55 3.29 16.69
CA LYS A 51 3.25 3.60 16.05
C LYS A 51 2.54 2.37 15.44
N GLY A 52 3.24 1.25 15.26
CA GLY A 52 2.71 0.09 14.57
C GLY A 52 3.82 -0.79 13.99
N MET A 53 3.42 -1.86 13.32
CA MET A 53 4.32 -2.75 12.60
C MET A 53 4.34 -2.39 11.14
N PHE A 54 5.52 -2.08 10.61
CA PHE A 54 5.74 -1.83 9.20
C PHE A 54 6.34 -3.08 8.58
N PHE A 55 5.85 -3.50 7.43
CA PHE A 55 6.32 -4.70 6.74
C PHE A 55 6.12 -4.53 5.24
N THR A 56 6.80 -5.36 4.46
CA THR A 56 6.64 -5.39 3.00
C THR A 56 6.18 -6.77 2.60
N LEU A 57 5.13 -6.83 1.79
CA LEU A 57 4.74 -8.06 1.10
C LEU A 57 5.40 -8.05 -0.29
N GLN A 58 5.98 -9.18 -0.66
CA GLN A 58 6.47 -9.45 -2.01
C GLN A 58 5.61 -10.53 -2.65
N ASP A 59 5.37 -10.38 -3.95
CA ASP A 59 4.86 -11.48 -4.75
C ASP A 59 6.05 -12.39 -5.11
N PRO A 60 6.00 -13.71 -4.84
CA PRO A 60 7.09 -14.61 -5.20
C PRO A 60 7.15 -14.90 -6.71
N ASP A 61 6.03 -14.80 -7.42
CA ASP A 61 5.90 -15.13 -8.84
C ASP A 61 6.06 -13.88 -9.72
N ALA A 62 5.73 -12.70 -9.19
CA ALA A 62 5.94 -11.41 -9.83
C ALA A 62 6.97 -10.58 -9.07
N LYS A 63 7.84 -9.82 -9.76
CA LYS A 63 8.77 -8.87 -9.10
C LYS A 63 8.05 -7.62 -8.57
N ALA A 64 6.98 -7.81 -7.80
CA ALA A 64 6.12 -6.78 -7.25
C ALA A 64 6.21 -6.78 -5.72
N THR A 65 6.13 -5.58 -5.13
CA THR A 65 6.14 -5.41 -3.67
C THR A 65 5.14 -4.34 -3.27
N ILE A 66 4.63 -4.44 -2.04
CA ILE A 66 3.78 -3.42 -1.44
C ILE A 66 4.22 -3.18 0.00
N GLN A 67 4.34 -1.91 0.36
CA GLN A 67 4.64 -1.49 1.73
C GLN A 67 3.35 -1.47 2.55
N CYS A 68 3.39 -2.05 3.73
CA CYS A 68 2.25 -2.25 4.59
C CYS A 68 2.53 -1.71 6.00
N VAL A 69 1.45 -1.29 6.66
CA VAL A 69 1.49 -0.91 8.07
C VAL A 69 0.28 -1.49 8.81
N ALA A 70 0.54 -2.21 9.88
CA ALA A 70 -0.45 -2.56 10.89
C ALA A 70 -0.32 -1.56 12.06
N TRP A 71 -1.27 -0.63 12.15
CA TRP A 71 -1.26 0.38 13.21
C TRP A 71 -1.34 -0.25 14.60
N ARG A 72 -0.74 0.39 15.61
CA ARG A 72 -0.71 -0.10 17.01
C ARG A 72 -2.09 -0.51 17.54
N SER A 73 -3.16 0.20 17.16
CA SER A 73 -4.54 -0.13 17.54
C SER A 73 -5.09 -1.42 16.93
N GLN A 74 -4.50 -1.92 15.85
CA GLN A 74 -4.91 -3.13 15.14
C GLN A 74 -4.02 -4.34 15.45
N LEU A 75 -2.82 -4.16 16.01
CA LEU A 75 -1.88 -5.26 16.27
C LEU A 75 -2.47 -6.39 17.11
N SER A 76 -3.27 -6.06 18.13
CA SER A 76 -3.93 -7.05 18.99
C SER A 76 -5.00 -7.89 18.28
N LYS A 77 -5.44 -7.47 17.10
CA LYS A 77 -6.45 -8.16 16.29
C LYS A 77 -5.84 -9.04 15.21
N LEU A 78 -4.53 -8.94 14.99
CA LEU A 78 -3.84 -9.80 14.06
C LEU A 78 -3.80 -11.22 14.63
N VAL A 79 -4.09 -12.20 13.78
CA VAL A 79 -3.90 -13.61 14.13
C VAL A 79 -2.43 -13.90 14.38
N GLN A 80 -1.56 -13.28 13.57
CA GLN A 80 -0.12 -13.40 13.65
C GLN A 80 0.53 -12.07 13.24
N LEU A 81 1.65 -11.75 13.89
CA LEU A 81 2.46 -10.59 13.50
C LEU A 81 3.27 -10.95 12.24
N PRO A 82 3.36 -10.04 11.24
CA PRO A 82 4.24 -10.23 10.08
C PRO A 82 5.67 -10.59 10.48
N ALA A 83 6.12 -11.79 10.11
CA ALA A 83 7.50 -12.24 10.27
C ALA A 83 8.10 -12.59 8.90
N VAL A 84 9.37 -12.26 8.72
CA VAL A 84 10.06 -12.42 7.43
C VAL A 84 10.05 -13.89 6.99
N GLY A 85 9.68 -14.15 5.73
CA GLY A 85 9.59 -15.48 5.13
C GLY A 85 8.22 -16.17 5.30
N GLU A 86 7.27 -15.55 5.99
CA GLU A 86 5.90 -16.09 6.15
C GLU A 86 4.93 -15.54 5.08
N GLN A 87 3.84 -16.28 4.83
CA GLN A 87 2.73 -15.93 3.91
C GLN A 87 1.39 -15.93 4.63
#